data_AF-A0A0X1KLC8-F1
#
_entry.id   AF-A0A0X1KLC8-F1
#
_cell.length_a   1.000
_cell.length_b   1.000
_cell.length_c   1.000
_cell.angle_alpha   90.00
_cell.angle_beta   90.00
_cell.angle_gamma   90.00
#
_symmetry.space_group_name_H-M   'P 1'
#
loop_
_entity.id
_entity.type
_entity.pdbx_description
1 polymer ?
#
loop_
_entity_poly.entity_id
_entity_poly.type
_entity_poly.pdbx_seq_one_letter_code
_entity_poly.pdbx_strand_id
1 'polypeptide(L)'
;MDEERTLELIEYGVEALLLGAFTYLFAYQNYLLYRWHRGLPLPSKLPFLIIGAVVGLGFFLYKSREILKEVETRQPEVKPVKSGEKPLEGDVGSPEESDFSQWSD
;
A
#
# COMPACT_ATOMS: atom_id res chain seq x y z
N MET A 1 5.38 5.31 -12.58
CA MET A 1 5.72 5.17 -11.15
C MET A 1 6.37 6.48 -10.77
N ASP A 2 5.78 7.23 -9.86
CA ASP A 2 6.24 8.59 -9.56
C ASP A 2 7.61 8.54 -8.86
N GLU A 3 8.47 9.53 -9.12
CA GLU A 3 9.84 9.59 -8.56
C GLU A 3 9.83 9.54 -7.03
N GLU A 4 8.85 10.19 -6.41
CA GLU A 4 8.62 10.17 -4.95
C GLU A 4 8.41 8.75 -4.41
N ARG A 5 7.62 7.92 -5.12
CA ARG A 5 7.34 6.54 -4.71
C ARG A 5 8.55 5.64 -4.87
N THR A 6 9.38 5.93 -5.87
CA THR A 6 10.63 5.21 -6.08
C THR A 6 11.62 5.52 -4.96
N LEU A 7 11.73 6.79 -4.55
CA LEU A 7 12.56 7.22 -3.43
C LEU A 7 12.10 6.56 -2.11
N GLU A 8 10.79 6.57 -1.85
CA GLU A 8 10.19 5.97 -0.66
C GLU A 8 10.46 4.45 -0.58
N LEU A 9 10.37 3.75 -1.72
CA LEU A 9 10.66 2.31 -1.79
C LEU A 9 12.14 2.01 -1.52
N ILE A 10 13.04 2.87 -2.02
CA ILE A 10 14.48 2.75 -1.79
C ILE A 10 14.81 2.99 -0.32
N GLU A 11 14.21 4.02 0.30
CA GLU A 11 14.37 4.31 1.72
C GLU A 11 13.98 3.10 2.58
N TYR A 12 12.78 2.54 2.36
CA TYR A 12 12.36 1.33 3.08
C TYR A 12 13.22 0.12 2.76
N GLY A 13 13.77 0.03 1.55
CA GLY A 13 14.75 -1.00 1.19
C GLY A 13 16.03 -0.89 2.02
N VAL A 14 16.56 0.33 2.19
CA VAL A 14 17.74 0.59 3.00
C VAL A 14 17.45 0.33 4.49
N GLU A 15 16.31 0.80 5.00
CA GLU A 15 15.87 0.51 6.37
C GLU A 15 15.76 -1.00 6.62
N ALA A 16 15.11 -1.74 5.73
CA ALA A 16 14.97 -3.20 5.82
C ALA A 16 16.33 -3.90 5.84
N LEU A 17 17.27 -3.45 5.00
CA LEU A 17 18.62 -3.99 4.93
C LEU A 17 19.37 -3.73 6.24
N LEU A 18 19.32 -2.50 6.76
CA LEU A 18 19.94 -2.13 8.03
C LEU A 18 19.36 -2.92 9.20
N LEU A 19 18.03 -3.06 9.24
CA LEU A 19 17.31 -3.75 10.31
C LEU A 19 17.59 -5.26 10.29
N GLY A 20 17.62 -5.87 9.10
CA GLY A 20 18.03 -7.26 8.91
C GLY A 20 19.50 -7.50 9.28
N ALA A 21 20.41 -6.62 8.84
CA ALA A 21 21.84 -6.69 9.19
C ALA A 21 22.07 -6.51 10.70
N PHE A 22 21.40 -5.54 11.32
CA PHE A 22 21.46 -5.31 12.76
C PHE A 22 20.94 -6.52 13.54
N THR A 23 19.81 -7.09 13.13
CA THR A 23 19.25 -8.30 13.75
C THR A 23 20.21 -9.47 13.65
N TYR A 24 20.83 -9.69 12.48
CA TYR A 24 21.85 -10.72 12.29
C TYR A 24 23.04 -10.50 13.23
N LEU A 25 23.60 -9.28 13.26
CA LEU A 25 24.73 -8.94 14.14
C LEU A 25 24.35 -9.14 15.61
N PHE A 26 23.22 -8.62 16.04
CA PHE A 26 22.75 -8.69 17.41
C PHE A 26 22.57 -10.15 17.87
N ALA A 27 21.90 -10.98 17.06
CA ALA A 27 21.68 -12.39 17.37
C ALA A 27 23.00 -13.18 17.37
N TYR A 28 23.87 -12.93 16.39
CA TYR A 28 25.17 -13.60 16.30
C TYR A 28 26.11 -13.21 17.46
N GLN A 29 26.17 -11.94 17.83
CA GLN A 29 26.98 -11.46 18.95
C GLN A 29 26.46 -12.02 20.30
N ASN A 30 25.14 -12.00 20.52
CA ASN A 30 24.54 -12.62 21.70
C ASN A 30 24.87 -14.11 21.79
N TYR A 31 24.81 -14.81 20.65
CA TYR A 31 25.15 -16.22 20.60
C TYR A 31 26.62 -16.48 20.94
N LEU A 32 27.56 -15.69 20.39
CA LEU A 32 28.98 -15.81 20.71
C LEU A 32 29.26 -15.57 22.19
N LEU A 33 28.64 -14.56 22.80
CA LEU A 33 28.72 -14.27 24.23
C LEU A 33 28.20 -15.44 25.08
N TYR A 34 26.99 -15.93 24.78
CA TYR A 34 26.38 -17.05 25.50
C TYR A 34 27.22 -18.32 25.42
N ARG A 35 27.80 -18.56 24.25
CA ARG A 35 28.64 -19.71 23.96
C ARG A 35 30.01 -19.63 24.64
N TRP A 36 30.65 -18.47 24.65
CA TRP A 36 31.93 -18.28 25.35
C TRP A 36 31.84 -18.76 26.80
N HIS A 37 30.66 -18.61 27.41
CA HIS A 37 30.39 -19.05 28.77
C HIS A 37 30.11 -20.56 28.94
N ARG A 38 29.86 -21.32 27.85
CA ARG A 38 29.40 -22.74 27.91
C ARG A 38 30.24 -23.75 27.11
N GLY A 39 31.18 -23.32 26.26
CA GLY A 39 32.09 -24.24 25.57
C GLY A 39 31.46 -25.23 24.58
N LEU A 40 30.19 -25.04 24.17
CA LEU A 40 29.49 -25.84 23.14
C LEU A 40 30.19 -25.75 21.77
N PRO A 41 29.86 -26.53 20.71
CA PRO A 41 30.37 -26.43 19.31
C PRO A 41 29.53 -25.49 18.40
N LEU A 42 30.16 -24.75 17.46
CA LEU A 42 29.60 -23.50 16.88
C LEU A 42 28.54 -23.90 15.84
N PRO A 43 27.26 -23.54 16.01
CA PRO A 43 26.28 -23.68 14.96
C PRO A 43 26.75 -22.83 13.79
N SER A 44 26.39 -23.29 12.59
CA SER A 44 26.63 -22.52 11.38
C SER A 44 26.06 -21.10 11.51
N LYS A 45 26.60 -20.15 10.74
CA LYS A 45 26.07 -18.77 10.69
C LYS A 45 24.66 -18.70 10.10
N LEU A 46 24.23 -19.78 9.42
CA LEU A 46 22.95 -19.91 8.71
C LEU A 46 21.70 -19.55 9.53
N PRO A 47 21.45 -20.09 10.74
CA PRO A 47 20.30 -19.71 11.57
C PRO A 47 20.20 -18.20 11.81
N PHE A 48 21.32 -17.53 12.09
CA PHE A 48 21.32 -16.08 12.33
C PHE A 48 21.03 -15.30 11.04
N LEU A 49 21.55 -15.77 9.91
CA LEU A 49 21.26 -15.19 8.61
C LEU A 49 19.78 -15.35 8.24
N ILE A 50 19.19 -16.52 8.52
CA ILE A 50 17.75 -16.76 8.33
C ILE A 50 16.93 -15.79 9.20
N ILE A 51 17.28 -15.62 10.47
CA ILE A 51 16.59 -14.68 11.36
C ILE A 51 16.68 -13.25 10.82
N GLY A 52 17.88 -12.79 10.46
CA GLY A 52 18.07 -11.46 9.88
C GLY A 52 17.28 -11.26 8.57
N ALA A 53 17.27 -12.27 7.69
CA ALA A 53 16.53 -12.25 6.44
C ALA A 53 15.02 -12.21 6.67
N VAL A 54 14.49 -13.04 7.58
CA VAL A 54 13.06 -13.06 7.92
C VAL A 54 12.61 -11.71 8.47
N VAL A 55 13.41 -11.10 9.34
CA VAL A 55 13.10 -9.78 9.91
C VAL A 55 13.19 -8.68 8.85
N GLY A 56 14.25 -8.65 8.06
CA GLY A 56 14.43 -7.65 6.99
C GLY A 56 13.35 -7.76 5.91
N LEU A 57 13.10 -8.95 5.36
CA LEU A 57 12.02 -9.15 4.38
C LEU A 57 10.65 -8.90 4.99
N GLY A 58 10.41 -9.34 6.23
CA GLY A 58 9.14 -9.10 6.92
C GLY A 58 8.83 -7.61 7.05
N PHE A 59 9.82 -6.81 7.45
CA PHE A 59 9.69 -5.36 7.53
C PHE A 59 9.45 -4.72 6.15
N PHE A 60 10.23 -5.12 5.15
CA PHE A 60 10.09 -4.59 3.78
C PHE A 60 8.70 -4.87 3.19
N LEU A 61 8.21 -6.10 3.34
CA LEU A 61 6.87 -6.50 2.89
C LEU A 61 5.77 -5.75 3.65
N TYR A 62 5.92 -5.59 4.96
CA TYR A 62 4.98 -4.85 5.78
C TYR A 62 4.82 -3.41 5.27
N LYS A 63 5.94 -2.68 5.12
CA LYS A 63 5.94 -1.30 4.61
C LYS A 63 5.43 -1.20 3.18
N SER A 64 5.84 -2.12 2.30
CA SER A 64 5.37 -2.15 0.91
C SER A 64 3.85 -2.34 0.81
N ARG A 65 3.25 -3.16 1.69
CA ARG A 65 1.79 -3.36 1.72
C ARG A 65 1.03 -2.12 2.21
N GLU A 66 1.62 -1.35 3.11
CA GLU A 66 1.03 -0.11 3.61
C GLU A 66 0.94 0.94 2.51
N ILE A 67 2.01 1.10 1.72
CA ILE A 67 2.07 1.94 0.51
C ILE A 67 0.97 1.54 -0.48
N LEU A 68 0.83 0.24 -0.77
CA LEU A 68 -0.18 -0.30 -1.69
C LEU A 68 -1.61 -0.05 -1.18
N LYS A 69 -1.86 -0.23 0.12
CA LYS A 69 -3.16 0.09 0.73
C LYS A 69 -3.51 1.57 0.62
N GLU A 70 -2.55 2.47 0.82
CA GLU A 70 -2.78 3.90 0.62
C GLU A 70 -3.15 4.24 -0.83
N VAL A 71 -2.59 3.54 -1.82
CA VAL A 71 -2.98 3.72 -3.23
C VAL A 71 -4.42 3.27 -3.46
N GLU A 72 -4.80 2.12 -2.92
CA GLU A 72 -6.15 1.57 -3.08
C GLU A 72 -7.21 2.44 -2.39
N THR A 73 -6.88 3.05 -1.26
CA THR A 73 -7.80 3.91 -0.49
C THR A 73 -7.91 5.33 -1.08
N ARG A 74 -6.93 5.77 -1.88
CA ARG A 74 -6.93 7.09 -2.56
C ARG A 74 -7.46 7.04 -4.00
N GLN A 75 -7.78 5.86 -4.54
CA GLN A 75 -8.66 5.80 -5.69
C GLN A 75 -10.01 6.40 -5.27
N PRO A 76 -10.52 7.43 -5.95
CA PRO A 76 -11.83 7.95 -5.64
C PRO A 76 -12.79 6.79 -5.76
N GLU A 77 -13.61 6.59 -4.73
CA GLU A 77 -14.85 5.86 -4.80
C GLU A 77 -15.60 6.37 -6.03
N VAL A 78 -15.39 5.76 -7.20
CA VAL A 78 -16.27 5.91 -8.35
C VAL A 78 -17.52 5.16 -7.91
N LYS A 79 -18.38 5.87 -7.17
CA LYS A 79 -19.74 5.45 -6.91
C LYS A 79 -20.29 5.02 -8.27
N PRO A 80 -20.80 3.79 -8.44
CA PRO A 80 -21.42 3.42 -9.68
C PRO A 80 -22.61 4.36 -9.86
N VAL A 81 -22.51 5.26 -10.84
CA VAL A 81 -23.70 5.90 -11.38
C VAL A 81 -24.59 4.76 -11.83
N LYS A 82 -25.69 4.53 -11.10
CA LYS A 82 -26.75 3.62 -11.51
C LYS A 82 -27.29 4.11 -12.85
N SER A 83 -26.72 3.59 -13.93
CA SER A 83 -27.31 3.62 -15.26
C SER A 83 -28.52 2.68 -15.21
N GLY A 84 -29.72 3.24 -15.11
CA GLY A 84 -30.91 2.42 -14.95
C GLY A 84 -32.25 3.14 -14.79
N GLU A 85 -32.42 4.38 -15.27
CA GLU A 85 -33.76 4.92 -15.52
C GLU A 85 -33.89 5.31 -16.99
N LYS A 86 -34.69 4.52 -17.71
CA LYS A 86 -35.06 4.73 -19.11
C LYS A 86 -35.90 6.01 -19.25
N PRO A 87 -35.84 6.68 -20.42
CA PRO A 87 -36.77 7.75 -20.73
C PRO A 87 -38.17 7.15 -20.96
N LEU A 88 -39.14 7.59 -20.18
CA LEU A 88 -40.56 7.36 -20.49
C LEU A 88 -41.08 8.60 -21.22
N GLU A 89 -41.05 8.52 -22.54
CA GLU A 89 -41.96 9.28 -23.41
C GLU A 89 -43.39 8.79 -23.18
N GLY A 90 -44.32 9.73 -23.07
CA GLY A 90 -45.73 9.54 -23.43
C GLY A 90 -46.71 9.58 -22.27
N ASP A 91 -47.17 10.78 -21.91
CA ASP A 91 -48.61 10.96 -21.75
C ASP A 91 -49.05 12.20 -22.54
N VAL A 92 -49.98 11.98 -23.46
CA VAL A 92 -50.51 12.94 -24.43
C VAL A 92 -51.76 13.54 -23.80
N GLY A 93 -51.85 14.86 -23.72
CA GLY A 93 -53.00 15.49 -23.05
C GLY A 93 -53.24 16.97 -23.29
N SER A 94 -53.23 17.41 -24.56
CA SER A 94 -53.98 18.57 -25.10
C SER A 94 -53.68 20.00 -24.64
N PRO A 95 -54.01 20.99 -25.49
CA PRO A 95 -53.38 22.31 -25.54
C PRO A 95 -54.24 23.37 -24.85
N GLU A 96 -53.60 24.27 -24.09
CA GLU A 96 -54.17 25.61 -23.88
C GLU A 96 -53.30 26.63 -24.59
N GLU A 97 -53.96 27.32 -25.52
CA GLU A 97 -53.49 28.43 -26.32
C GLU A 97 -53.13 29.66 -25.47
N SER A 98 -52.43 30.58 -26.14
CA SER A 98 -52.45 32.04 -25.93
C SER A 98 -51.64 32.63 -24.77
N ASP A 99 -50.40 33.04 -25.08
CA ASP A 99 -50.07 34.46 -25.30
C ASP A 99 -48.66 34.52 -25.90
N PHE A 100 -48.51 34.44 -27.22
CA PHE A 100 -48.49 35.59 -28.12
C PHE A 100 -47.73 36.81 -27.59
N SER A 101 -46.59 37.05 -28.25
CA SER A 101 -45.99 38.36 -28.53
C SER A 101 -45.16 39.01 -27.42
N GLN A 102 -43.86 39.21 -27.61
CA GLN A 102 -43.17 40.10 -28.57
C GLN A 102 -42.49 41.19 -27.75
N TRP A 103 -41.43 41.79 -28.32
CA TRP A 103 -40.48 42.80 -27.80
C TRP A 103 -39.17 42.12 -27.36
N SER A 104 -38.08 42.07 -28.15
CA SER A 104 -37.38 43.14 -28.92
C SER A 104 -37.06 44.32 -27.99
N ASP A 105 -35.82 44.71 -27.70
CA ASP A 105 -34.53 44.66 -28.40
C ASP A 105 -33.36 44.41 -27.43
#